data_AF-A0A7U9RE28-F1
#
_entry.id   AF-A0A7U9RE28-F1
#
_cell.length_a   1.000
_cell.length_b   1.000
_cell.length_c   1.000
_cell.angle_alpha   90.00
_cell.angle_beta   90.00
_cell.angle_gamma   90.00
#
_symmetry.space_group_name_H-M   'P 1'
#
loop_
_entity.id
_entity.type
_entity.pdbx_description
1 polymer ?
#
loop_
_entity_poly.entity_id
_entity_poly.type
_entity_poly.pdbx_seq_one_letter_code
_entity_poly.pdbx_strand_id
1 'polypeptide(L)'
;MDRKRHAPLYILMPKEKEEYNYHALLYLEQFLESRKLEEAVILTCDEEAIASLGLFVSKCAVEAVYVSRRKALKLIKYFALNKSAARLVIVSLTEPYDTHSENLLGINGVDKGDLVWNDIYRLKGIPEKILKRYDGNDRKIRAFVNRVEPGDRSI
;
A
#
# COMPACT_ATOMS: atom_id res chain seq x y z
N MET A 1 20.90 8.28 24.72
CA MET A 1 20.76 8.70 23.30
C MET A 1 19.31 9.05 23.07
N ASP A 2 19.04 10.34 22.93
CA ASP A 2 17.68 10.86 22.75
C ASP A 2 17.26 10.58 21.29
N ARG A 3 16.53 9.48 21.07
CA ARG A 3 15.91 9.23 19.77
C ARG A 3 14.84 10.30 19.61
N LYS A 4 15.13 11.38 18.87
CA LYS A 4 14.09 12.23 18.28
C LYS A 4 13.12 11.28 17.58
N ARG A 5 11.97 11.01 18.20
CA ARG A 5 10.89 10.22 17.59
C ARG A 5 10.40 11.06 16.42
N HIS A 6 10.93 10.78 15.23
CA HIS A 6 10.35 11.28 14.01
C HIS A 6 8.91 10.76 13.98
N ALA A 7 7.94 11.63 13.69
CA ALA A 7 6.56 11.17 13.56
C ALA A 7 6.50 10.03 12.52
N PRO A 8 5.79 8.93 12.84
CA PRO A 8 5.75 7.76 11.97
C PRO A 8 5.14 8.13 10.61
N LEU A 9 5.56 7.42 9.57
CA LEU A 9 4.92 7.50 8.26
C LEU A 9 3.54 6.85 8.35
N TYR A 10 2.52 7.56 7.90
CA TYR A 10 1.17 7.01 7.77
C TYR A 10 0.92 6.59 6.34
N ILE A 11 0.40 5.39 6.15
CA ILE A 11 -0.01 4.87 4.85
C ILE A 11 -1.51 4.59 4.93
N LEU A 12 -2.29 5.34 4.17
CA LEU A 12 -3.74 5.19 4.14
C LEU A 12 -4.16 4.37 2.93
N MET A 13 -4.83 3.25 3.17
CA MET A 13 -5.52 2.41 2.18
C MET A 13 -7.03 2.67 2.33
N PRO A 14 -7.59 3.64 1.59
CA PRO A 14 -8.90 4.20 1.91
C PRO A 14 -10.09 3.41 1.36
N LYS A 15 -9.81 2.35 0.59
CA LYS A 15 -10.79 1.48 -0.06
C LYS A 15 -10.58 0.03 0.32
N GLU A 16 -11.68 -0.71 0.37
CA GLU A 16 -11.70 -2.15 0.62
C GLU A 16 -11.48 -2.91 -0.67
N LYS A 17 -10.83 -4.09 -0.60
CA LYS A 17 -10.77 -5.05 -1.70
C LYS A 17 -10.08 -4.57 -2.98
N GLU A 18 -9.28 -3.52 -2.87
CA GLU A 18 -8.48 -3.01 -3.98
C GLU A 18 -7.19 -3.81 -4.15
N GLU A 19 -6.84 -4.11 -5.40
CA GLU A 19 -5.54 -4.68 -5.78
C GLU A 19 -4.37 -3.76 -5.42
N TYR A 20 -4.59 -2.44 -5.40
CA TYR A 20 -3.58 -1.48 -4.95
C TYR A 20 -3.11 -1.75 -3.52
N ASN A 21 -4.00 -2.22 -2.64
CA ASN A 21 -3.64 -2.57 -1.26
C ASN A 21 -2.64 -3.73 -1.23
N TYR A 22 -2.80 -4.72 -2.11
CA TYR A 22 -1.87 -5.84 -2.24
C TYR A 22 -0.49 -5.34 -2.66
N HIS A 23 -0.43 -4.57 -3.74
CA HIS A 23 0.86 -4.08 -4.26
C HIS A 23 1.52 -3.09 -3.29
N ALA A 24 0.74 -2.31 -2.54
CA ALA A 24 1.27 -1.46 -1.49
C ALA A 24 1.95 -2.28 -0.39
N LEU A 25 1.34 -3.38 0.08
CA LEU A 25 2.02 -4.28 1.02
C LEU A 25 3.25 -4.94 0.39
N LEU A 26 3.16 -5.36 -0.87
CA LEU A 26 4.26 -6.02 -1.60
C LEU A 26 5.52 -5.16 -1.69
N TYR A 27 5.36 -3.86 -1.91
CA TYR A 27 6.49 -2.94 -2.10
C TYR A 27 6.81 -2.09 -0.86
N LEU A 28 6.15 -2.38 0.27
CA LEU A 28 6.24 -1.54 1.46
C LEU A 28 7.66 -1.45 2.02
N GLU A 29 8.36 -2.58 2.15
CA GLU A 29 9.71 -2.59 2.70
C GLU A 29 10.69 -1.81 1.82
N GLN A 30 10.64 -2.01 0.50
CA GLN A 30 11.47 -1.26 -0.45
C GLN A 30 11.16 0.24 -0.38
N PHE A 31 9.89 0.59 -0.23
CA PHE A 31 9.48 1.97 -0.05
C PHE A 31 10.04 2.59 1.24
N LEU A 32 9.92 1.91 2.37
CA LEU A 32 10.45 2.38 3.65
C LEU A 32 11.98 2.50 3.62
N GLU A 33 12.67 1.50 3.06
CA GLU A 33 14.13 1.48 2.90
C GLU A 33 14.60 2.65 2.04
N SER A 34 13.95 2.91 0.90
CA SER A 34 14.27 4.06 0.02
C SER A 34 14.16 5.42 0.73
N ARG A 35 13.35 5.49 1.80
CA ARG A 35 13.11 6.68 2.62
C ARG A 35 13.92 6.68 3.93
N LYS A 36 14.74 5.67 4.18
CA LYS A 36 15.47 5.45 5.44
C LYS A 36 14.54 5.43 6.64
N LEU A 37 13.43 4.69 6.52
CA LEU A 37 12.42 4.51 7.57
C LEU A 37 12.39 3.05 8.01
N GLU A 38 12.23 2.86 9.32
CA GLU A 38 12.13 1.53 9.95
C GLU A 38 10.72 1.24 10.46
N GLU A 39 9.85 2.26 10.53
CA GLU A 39 8.51 2.17 11.08
C GLU A 39 7.46 2.88 10.23
N ALA A 40 6.25 2.31 10.20
CA ALA A 40 5.08 2.91 9.57
C ALA A 40 3.78 2.42 10.23
N VAL A 41 2.74 3.24 10.12
CA VAL A 41 1.38 2.85 10.52
C VAL A 41 0.49 2.84 9.28
N ILE A 42 -0.08 1.68 8.98
CA ILE A 42 -1.09 1.50 7.95
C ILE A 42 -2.46 1.79 8.57
N LEU A 43 -3.16 2.76 8.00
CA LEU A 43 -4.58 3.01 8.27
C LEU A 43 -5.35 2.43 7.09
N THR A 44 -6.19 1.42 7.30
CA THR A 44 -6.85 0.75 6.18
C THR A 44 -8.32 0.49 6.46
N CYS A 45 -9.15 0.63 5.42
CA CYS A 45 -10.52 0.12 5.44
C CYS A 45 -10.59 -1.39 5.21
N ASP A 46 -9.48 -2.01 4.83
CA ASP A 46 -9.41 -3.37 4.34
C ASP A 46 -8.91 -4.34 5.41
N GLU A 47 -9.82 -5.07 6.05
CA GLU A 47 -9.46 -6.06 7.08
C GLU A 47 -8.61 -7.21 6.54
N GLU A 48 -8.73 -7.54 5.25
CA GLU A 48 -7.95 -8.60 4.62
C GLU A 48 -6.48 -8.16 4.47
N ALA A 49 -6.23 -6.87 4.24
CA ALA A 49 -4.88 -6.30 4.25
C ALA A 49 -4.24 -6.39 5.64
N ILE A 50 -5.00 -6.10 6.70
CA ILE A 50 -4.51 -6.21 8.09
C ILE A 50 -4.11 -7.65 8.41
N ALA A 51 -5.00 -8.60 8.12
CA ALA A 51 -4.74 -10.02 8.38
C ALA A 51 -3.52 -10.54 7.61
N SER A 52 -3.25 -9.98 6.44
CA SER A 52 -2.17 -10.42 5.56
C SER A 52 -0.82 -9.76 5.85
N LEU A 53 -0.76 -8.75 6.71
CA LEU A 53 0.45 -7.91 6.89
C LEU A 53 1.73 -8.74 7.12
N GLY A 54 1.66 -9.75 8.00
CA GLY A 54 2.81 -10.59 8.33
C GLY A 54 3.33 -11.46 7.19
N LEU A 55 2.57 -11.63 6.10
CA LEU A 55 3.02 -12.33 4.89
C LEU A 55 3.92 -11.44 4.01
N PHE A 56 3.75 -10.13 4.10
CA PHE A 56 4.43 -9.16 3.24
C PHE A 56 5.60 -8.46 3.92
N VAL A 57 5.49 -8.19 5.22
CA VAL A 57 6.46 -7.42 6.00
C VAL A 57 7.11 -8.30 7.05
N SER A 58 8.44 -8.27 7.12
CA SER A 58 9.25 -9.07 8.05
C SER A 58 10.40 -8.29 8.69
N LYS A 59 10.88 -7.21 8.06
CA LYS A 59 12.07 -6.45 8.47
C LYS A 59 11.72 -5.15 9.21
N CYS A 60 10.60 -4.52 8.87
CA CYS A 60 10.20 -3.22 9.41
C CYS A 60 9.12 -3.34 10.49
N ALA A 61 9.11 -2.39 11.43
CA ALA A 61 8.05 -2.28 12.44
C ALA A 61 6.81 -1.61 11.83
N VAL A 62 5.90 -2.43 11.30
CA VAL A 62 4.65 -1.95 10.70
C VAL A 62 3.47 -2.38 11.53
N GLU A 63 2.64 -1.41 11.92
CA GLU A 63 1.34 -1.66 12.53
C GLU A 63 0.23 -1.36 11.53
N ALA A 64 -0.85 -2.15 11.54
CA ALA A 64 -2.03 -1.88 10.74
C ALA A 64 -3.27 -1.71 11.62
N VAL A 65 -4.00 -0.63 11.37
CA VAL A 65 -5.18 -0.23 12.13
C VAL A 65 -6.36 -0.10 11.18
N TYR A 66 -7.45 -0.79 11.52
CA TYR A 66 -8.70 -0.62 10.80
C TYR A 66 -9.27 0.78 11.03
N VAL A 67 -9.65 1.44 9.94
CA VAL A 67 -10.41 2.68 9.96
C VAL A 67 -11.65 2.52 9.08
N SER A 68 -12.81 2.95 9.58
CA SER A 68 -14.00 2.96 8.74
C SER A 68 -13.82 3.90 7.53
N ARG A 69 -14.50 3.60 6.43
CA ARG A 69 -14.50 4.41 5.22
C ARG A 69 -14.76 5.90 5.48
N ARG A 70 -15.74 6.20 6.36
CA ARG A 70 -16.05 7.58 6.78
C ARG A 70 -14.86 8.26 7.46
N LYS A 71 -14.09 7.52 8.29
CA LYS A 71 -12.91 8.04 8.97
C LYS A 71 -11.76 8.23 7.98
N ALA A 72 -11.52 7.28 7.07
CA ALA A 72 -10.55 7.42 5.99
C ALA A 72 -10.79 8.69 5.17
N LEU A 73 -12.04 8.93 4.72
CA LEU A 73 -12.41 10.15 3.99
C LEU A 73 -12.15 11.43 4.78
N LYS A 74 -12.41 11.44 6.09
CA LYS A 74 -12.10 12.59 6.96
C LYS A 74 -10.60 12.82 7.07
N LEU A 75 -9.80 11.76 7.18
CA LEU A 75 -8.34 11.86 7.21
C LEU A 75 -7.82 12.43 5.89
N ILE A 76 -8.28 11.92 4.74
CA ILE A 76 -7.91 12.44 3.42
C ILE A 76 -8.18 13.96 3.34
N LYS A 77 -9.40 14.39 3.72
CA LYS A 77 -9.76 15.82 3.74
C LYS A 77 -8.88 16.64 4.68
N TYR A 78 -8.63 16.13 5.88
CA TYR A 78 -7.79 16.80 6.87
C TYR A 78 -6.37 17.03 6.35
N PHE A 79 -5.76 16.00 5.74
CA PHE A 79 -4.39 16.10 5.22
C PHE A 79 -4.29 16.88 3.91
N ALA A 80 -5.33 16.89 3.09
CA ALA A 80 -5.41 17.79 1.92
C ALA A 80 -5.34 19.27 2.32
N LEU A 81 -5.94 19.62 3.47
CA LEU A 81 -5.93 20.98 4.02
C LEU A 81 -4.66 21.31 4.82
N ASN A 82 -4.00 20.30 5.40
CA ASN A 82 -2.83 20.45 6.26
C ASN A 82 -1.57 19.84 5.65
N LYS A 83 -1.14 20.36 4.48
CA LYS A 83 0.00 19.84 3.71
C LYS A 83 1.33 19.78 4.48
N SER A 84 1.50 20.61 5.50
CA SER A 84 2.71 20.69 6.33
C SER A 84 2.73 19.71 7.52
N ALA A 85 1.60 19.07 7.86
CA ALA A 85 1.45 18.38 9.13
C ALA A 85 1.69 16.86 9.09
N ALA A 86 1.83 16.23 7.91
CA ALA A 86 1.94 14.77 7.86
C ALA A 86 2.74 14.19 6.71
N ARG A 87 3.51 13.17 7.08
CA ARG A 87 4.05 12.15 6.18
C ARG A 87 2.93 11.14 5.91
N LEU A 88 1.95 11.53 5.10
CA LEU A 88 0.86 10.64 4.67
C LEU A 88 1.10 10.20 3.22
N VAL A 89 1.01 8.90 2.98
CA VAL A 89 0.89 8.31 1.64
C VAL A 89 -0.51 7.75 1.50
N ILE A 90 -1.21 8.11 0.43
CA ILE A 90 -2.54 7.58 0.14
C ILE A 90 -2.39 6.53 -0.97
N VAL A 91 -2.73 5.30 -0.66
CA VAL A 91 -2.74 4.17 -1.60
C VAL A 91 -4.05 4.21 -2.38
N SER A 92 -4.16 5.19 -3.26
CA SER A 92 -5.27 5.34 -4.21
C SER A 92 -4.89 6.30 -5.32
N LEU A 93 -5.30 6.00 -6.54
CA LEU A 93 -5.16 6.89 -7.69
C LEU A 93 -6.41 7.74 -7.95
N THR A 94 -7.52 7.42 -7.28
CA THR A 94 -8.82 8.06 -7.45
C THR A 94 -9.25 8.87 -6.23
N GLU A 95 -8.44 8.87 -5.16
CA GLU A 95 -8.69 9.62 -3.93
C GLU A 95 -7.41 10.28 -3.38
N PRO A 96 -7.45 11.56 -2.91
CA PRO A 96 -8.59 12.48 -2.85
C PRO A 96 -9.15 12.92 -4.20
N TYR A 97 -8.34 12.83 -5.25
CA TYR A 97 -8.68 13.22 -6.61
C TYR A 97 -8.18 12.16 -7.57
N ASP A 98 -8.79 12.08 -8.75
CA ASP A 98 -8.30 11.24 -9.82
C ASP A 98 -7.01 11.82 -10.39
N THR A 99 -5.95 11.02 -10.38
CA THR A 99 -4.65 11.32 -10.98
C THR A 99 -4.65 11.05 -12.48
N HIS A 100 -5.65 10.32 -12.98
CA HIS A 100 -5.76 9.79 -14.34
C HIS A 100 -4.65 8.79 -14.71
N SER A 101 -3.82 8.37 -13.76
CA SER A 101 -2.76 7.37 -13.96
C SER A 101 -3.32 6.01 -14.35
N GLU A 102 -4.56 5.69 -13.99
CA GLU A 102 -5.23 4.44 -14.40
C GLU A 102 -5.45 4.35 -15.92
N ASN A 103 -5.42 5.47 -16.64
CA ASN A 103 -5.47 5.46 -18.11
C ASN A 103 -4.26 4.77 -18.76
N LEU A 104 -3.19 4.53 -17.99
CA LEU A 104 -2.01 3.80 -18.44
C LEU A 104 -2.16 2.28 -18.32
N LEU A 105 -3.16 1.77 -17.60
CA LEU A 105 -3.35 0.33 -17.41
C LEU A 105 -3.50 -0.38 -18.77
N GLY A 106 -2.75 -1.47 -18.95
CA GLY A 106 -2.73 -2.27 -20.18
C GLY A 106 -1.86 -1.70 -21.30
N ILE A 107 -1.46 -0.42 -21.24
CA ILE A 107 -0.53 0.17 -22.22
C ILE A 107 0.87 -0.38 -21.93
N ASN A 108 1.47 -1.04 -22.92
CA ASN A 108 2.81 -1.66 -22.79
C ASN A 108 2.94 -2.61 -21.58
N GLY A 109 1.84 -3.27 -21.18
CA GLY A 109 1.83 -4.22 -20.06
C GLY A 109 1.87 -3.58 -18.67
N VAL A 110 1.60 -2.28 -18.54
CA VAL A 110 1.47 -1.59 -17.26
C VAL A 110 0.30 -2.17 -16.47
N ASP A 111 0.57 -2.60 -15.23
CA ASP A 111 -0.42 -3.07 -14.27
C ASP A 111 -0.53 -2.17 -13.04
N LYS A 112 -1.47 -2.48 -12.15
CA LYS A 112 -1.68 -1.71 -10.90
C LYS A 112 -0.43 -1.72 -10.00
N GLY A 113 0.37 -2.78 -10.05
CA GLY A 113 1.64 -2.87 -9.34
C GLY A 113 2.65 -1.83 -9.83
N ASP A 114 2.73 -1.62 -11.15
CA ASP A 114 3.56 -0.56 -11.72
C ASP A 114 3.10 0.82 -11.27
N LEU A 115 1.79 1.04 -11.17
CA LEU A 115 1.25 2.31 -10.68
C LEU A 115 1.55 2.55 -9.20
N VAL A 116 1.46 1.52 -8.34
CA VAL A 116 1.90 1.64 -6.93
C VAL A 116 3.38 1.99 -6.87
N TRP A 117 4.22 1.29 -7.63
CA TRP A 117 5.67 1.48 -7.62
C TRP A 117 6.06 2.90 -8.08
N ASN A 118 5.55 3.33 -9.24
CA ASN A 118 5.99 4.55 -9.91
C ASN A 118 5.25 5.81 -9.43
N ASP A 119 3.93 5.74 -9.24
CA ASP A 119 3.13 6.94 -8.97
C ASP A 119 2.93 7.17 -7.47
N ILE A 120 2.55 6.10 -6.74
CA ILE A 120 2.24 6.19 -5.30
C ILE A 120 3.53 6.22 -4.46
N TYR A 121 4.40 5.22 -4.59
CA TYR A 121 5.64 5.11 -3.80
C TYR A 121 6.81 5.87 -4.43
N ARG A 122 6.76 6.10 -5.74
CA ARG A 122 7.80 6.81 -6.51
C ARG A 122 9.18 6.18 -6.34
N LEU A 123 9.19 4.85 -6.39
CA LEU A 123 10.41 4.04 -6.38
C LEU A 123 11.10 4.13 -7.74
N LYS A 124 12.43 3.95 -7.74
CA LYS A 124 13.24 3.97 -8.96
C LYS A 124 13.47 2.54 -9.47
N GLY A 125 13.55 2.38 -10.78
CA GLY A 125 13.81 1.08 -11.42
C GLY A 125 12.53 0.32 -11.73
N ILE A 126 12.67 -0.96 -12.06
CA ILE A 126 11.57 -1.84 -12.45
C ILE A 126 11.13 -2.63 -11.19
N PRO A 127 9.83 -2.70 -10.88
CA PRO A 127 9.33 -3.43 -9.71
C PRO A 127 9.66 -4.93 -9.81
N GLU A 128 10.18 -5.47 -8.71
CA GLU A 128 10.32 -6.91 -8.54
C GLU A 128 8.94 -7.51 -8.18
N LYS A 129 8.24 -8.03 -9.19
CA LYS A 129 6.87 -8.57 -9.06
C LYS A 129 6.84 -10.01 -8.53
N ILE A 130 7.46 -10.29 -7.39
CA ILE A 130 7.37 -11.61 -6.74
C ILE A 130 6.09 -11.68 -5.92
N LEU A 131 5.02 -12.15 -6.55
CA LEU A 131 3.72 -12.30 -5.90
C LEU A 131 3.83 -13.27 -4.71
N LYS A 132 3.26 -12.85 -3.58
CA LYS A 132 3.13 -13.70 -2.41
C LYS A 132 2.09 -14.80 -2.67
N ARG A 133 2.41 -16.00 -2.22
CA ARG A 133 1.51 -17.16 -2.20
C ARG A 133 1.17 -17.51 -0.76
N TYR A 134 -0.01 -18.06 -0.54
CA TYR A 134 -0.47 -18.48 0.78
C TYR A 134 -1.23 -19.80 0.67
N ASP A 135 -0.71 -20.84 1.33
CA ASP A 135 -1.24 -22.20 1.36
C ASP A 135 -2.04 -22.50 2.65
N GLY A 136 -1.89 -21.67 3.69
CA GLY A 136 -2.63 -21.76 4.94
C GLY A 136 -4.14 -21.54 4.79
N ASN A 137 -4.90 -21.72 5.87
CA ASN A 137 -6.38 -21.78 5.83
C ASN A 137 -7.10 -20.47 6.22
N ASP A 138 -6.37 -19.40 6.54
CA ASP A 138 -7.01 -18.11 6.86
C ASP A 138 -7.72 -17.55 5.62
N ARG A 139 -9.06 -17.41 5.73
CA ARG A 139 -9.90 -16.96 4.62
C ARG A 139 -9.60 -15.52 4.20
N LYS A 140 -9.25 -14.64 5.14
CA LYS A 140 -8.93 -13.24 4.84
C LYS A 140 -7.61 -13.15 4.10
N ILE A 141 -6.60 -13.91 4.51
CA ILE A 141 -5.30 -13.93 3.81
C ILE A 141 -5.44 -14.52 2.41
N ARG A 142 -6.18 -15.63 2.24
CA ARG A 142 -6.48 -16.18 0.91
C ARG A 142 -7.21 -15.18 0.02
N ALA A 143 -8.25 -14.54 0.55
CA ALA A 143 -9.02 -13.54 -0.19
C ALA A 143 -8.12 -12.37 -0.63
N PHE A 144 -7.23 -11.90 0.24
CA PHE A 144 -6.28 -10.84 -0.08
C PHE A 144 -5.29 -11.22 -1.17
N VAL A 145 -4.67 -12.40 -1.04
CA VAL A 145 -3.63 -12.86 -1.97
C VAL A 145 -4.19 -13.17 -3.35
N ASN A 146 -5.42 -13.68 -3.43
CA ASN A 146 -6.07 -14.03 -4.69
C ASN A 146 -6.63 -12.83 -5.48
N ARG A 147 -6.52 -11.60 -4.95
CA ARG A 147 -6.97 -10.39 -5.68
C ARG A 147 -6.14 -10.11 -6.93
N VAL A 148 -4.89 -10.50 -6.88
CA VAL A 148 -3.99 -10.48 -8.02
C VAL A 148 -3.85 -11.91 -8.45
N GLU A 149 -4.33 -12.22 -9.65
CA GLU A 149 -4.02 -13.52 -10.23
C GLU A 149 -2.50 -13.64 -10.34
N PRO A 150 -1.91 -14.80 -10.02
CA PRO A 150 -0.59 -15.12 -10.53
C PRO A 150 -0.71 -15.16 -12.04
N GLY A 151 -0.51 -14.01 -12.69
CA GLY A 151 -0.57 -13.91 -14.13
C GLY A 151 0.28 -15.03 -14.72
N ASP A 152 -0.34 -15.84 -15.58
CA ASP A 152 0.34 -16.89 -16.34
C ASP A 152 1.55 -16.25 -17.03
N ARG A 153 2.72 -16.39 -16.42
CA ARG A 153 3.99 -16.01 -17.04
C ARG A 153 4.59 -17.28 -17.58
N SER A 154 3.98 -17.77 -18.66
CA SER A 154 4.74 -18.45 -19.70
C SER A 154 5.71 -17.40 -20.25
N ILE A 155 6.97 -17.46 -19.80
CA ILE A 155 8.10 -16.92 -20.57
C ILE A 155 8.56 -18.07 -21.47
#